data_AF-A0A7C0V9L7-F1
#
_entry.id   AF-A0A7C0V9L7-F1
#
_cell.length_a   1.000
_cell.length_b   1.000
_cell.length_c   1.000
_cell.angle_alpha   90.00
_cell.angle_beta   90.00
_cell.angle_gamma   90.00
#
_symmetry.space_group_name_H-M   'P 1'
#
loop_
_entity.id
_entity.type
_entity.pdbx_description
1 polymer ?
#
loop_
_entity_poly.entity_id
_entity_poly.type
_entity_poly.pdbx_seq_one_letter_code
_entity_poly.pdbx_strand_id
1 'polypeptide(L)'
;MSKKKETITISQGKKELLLSIFSLPPSRLLNRILSMSDPKSFVRRLSNQDFFLLIKKIGMDDCIPLLELADVEKWQFVLDMEIWKRDIPDIKILHRWISLFFKAEPVRLSRFLLSEGELLACYMFFKSLDIKIIQDKDEIYDIPEGFFTLDGVYYFRAKEDFDHDLMEQLLRYMAGEDLLRFQALFLSTQAIIPSEIEEELYRLRCIRLQEVGLLPHHEAISVYSPLSPHSIEIKKIPQKAIRLDRELSELVPVIPLSLIGSQNMLSLAGS
;
A
#
# COMPACT_ATOMS: atom_id res chain seq x y z
N MET A 1 29.48 28.87 14.03
CA MET A 1 29.13 27.62 14.73
C MET A 1 27.69 27.67 15.30
N SER A 2 26.64 27.72 14.45
CA SER A 2 25.25 27.82 14.96
C SER A 2 24.19 27.15 14.06
N LYS A 3 24.52 26.03 13.40
CA LYS A 3 23.56 25.21 12.62
C LYS A 3 23.36 23.79 13.17
N LYS A 4 23.99 23.45 14.31
CA LYS A 4 24.06 22.08 14.84
C LYS A 4 23.07 21.80 15.98
N LYS A 5 22.56 22.84 16.64
CA LYS A 5 21.60 22.72 17.75
C LYS A 5 20.13 22.69 17.27
N GLU A 6 19.78 23.48 16.26
CA GLU A 6 18.39 23.52 15.72
C GLU A 6 17.97 22.20 15.04
N THR A 7 18.90 21.50 14.39
CA THR A 7 18.62 20.33 13.55
C THR A 7 18.27 19.06 14.32
N ILE A 8 18.74 18.92 15.56
CA ILE A 8 18.46 17.76 16.44
C ILE A 8 17.09 17.91 17.11
N THR A 9 16.71 19.15 17.44
CA THR A 9 15.46 19.47 18.14
C THR A 9 14.22 19.23 17.27
N ILE A 10 14.30 19.46 15.96
CA ILE A 10 13.16 19.27 15.03
C ILE A 10 12.83 17.78 14.84
N SER A 11 13.82 16.90 14.75
CA SER A 11 13.57 15.46 14.57
C SER A 11 13.06 14.79 15.85
N GLN A 12 13.53 15.23 17.02
CA GLN A 12 12.98 14.80 18.32
C GLN A 12 11.54 15.29 18.50
N GLY A 13 11.24 16.55 18.17
CA GLY A 13 9.88 17.08 18.24
C GLY A 13 8.87 16.35 17.34
N LYS A 14 9.27 15.94 16.13
CA LYS A 14 8.42 15.10 15.24
C LYS A 14 8.11 13.74 15.88
N LYS A 15 9.10 13.09 16.48
CA LYS A 15 8.94 11.77 17.12
C LYS A 15 7.99 11.85 18.30
N GLU A 16 8.20 12.82 19.20
CA GLU A 16 7.33 13.05 20.35
C GLU A 16 5.90 13.37 19.93
N LEU A 17 5.74 14.22 18.90
CA LEU A 17 4.44 14.53 18.32
C LEU A 17 3.74 13.27 17.80
N LEU A 18 4.42 12.46 16.98
CA LEU A 18 3.83 11.25 16.41
C LEU A 18 3.44 10.24 17.49
N LEU A 19 4.27 10.03 18.51
CA LEU A 19 3.95 9.15 19.63
C LEU A 19 2.77 9.68 20.46
N SER A 20 2.71 11.00 20.69
CA SER A 20 1.58 11.62 21.39
C SER A 20 0.27 11.41 20.63
N ILE A 21 0.29 11.54 19.30
CA ILE A 21 -0.88 11.29 18.43
C ILE A 21 -1.23 9.81 18.45
N PHE A 22 -0.23 8.93 18.32
CA PHE A 22 -0.44 7.50 18.32
C PHE A 22 -0.93 6.97 19.67
N SER A 23 -0.74 7.68 20.78
CA SER A 23 -1.31 7.28 22.08
C SER A 23 -2.82 7.51 22.19
N LEU A 24 -3.39 8.38 21.34
CA LEU A 24 -4.82 8.72 21.39
C LEU A 24 -5.72 7.55 20.91
N PRO A 25 -7.00 7.52 21.34
CA PRO A 25 -8.01 6.65 20.73
C PRO A 25 -8.19 6.93 19.22
N PRO A 26 -8.63 5.96 18.40
CA PRO A 26 -8.71 6.06 16.94
C PRO A 26 -9.39 7.35 16.41
N SER A 27 -10.58 7.67 16.92
CA SER A 27 -11.34 8.85 16.50
C SER A 27 -10.64 10.18 16.84
N ARG A 28 -10.03 10.28 18.04
CA ARG A 28 -9.28 11.47 18.46
C ARG A 28 -7.96 11.59 17.70
N LEU A 29 -7.32 10.47 17.38
CA LEU A 29 -6.10 10.41 16.58
C LEU A 29 -6.33 11.00 15.20
N LEU A 30 -7.35 10.52 14.47
CA LEU A 30 -7.66 11.02 13.13
C LEU A 30 -8.00 12.51 13.15
N ASN A 31 -8.90 12.93 14.05
CA ASN A 31 -9.26 14.34 14.20
C ASN A 31 -8.05 15.22 14.53
N ARG A 32 -7.11 14.72 15.34
CA ARG A 32 -5.87 15.45 15.68
C ARG A 32 -4.97 15.64 14.45
N ILE A 33 -4.85 14.65 13.58
CA ILE A 33 -4.11 14.76 12.32
C ILE A 33 -4.79 15.78 11.41
N LEU A 34 -6.11 15.64 11.19
CA LEU A 34 -6.87 16.52 10.30
C LEU A 34 -6.90 17.99 10.76
N SER A 35 -6.79 18.24 12.06
CA SER A 35 -6.79 19.58 12.65
C SER A 35 -5.41 20.28 12.63
N MET A 36 -4.38 19.65 12.04
CA MET A 36 -3.06 20.28 11.91
C MET A 36 -3.08 21.43 10.91
N SER A 37 -2.11 22.34 11.01
CA SER A 37 -1.94 23.42 10.03
C SER A 37 -1.62 22.92 8.62
N ASP A 38 -0.96 21.77 8.51
CA ASP A 38 -0.63 21.11 7.25
C ASP A 38 -0.68 19.57 7.40
N PRO A 39 -1.89 18.98 7.37
CA PRO A 39 -2.07 17.55 7.58
C PRO A 39 -1.46 16.73 6.43
N LYS A 40 -1.51 17.25 5.21
CA LYS A 40 -1.00 16.57 4.01
C LYS A 40 0.51 16.39 4.08
N SER A 41 1.25 17.46 4.37
CA SER A 41 2.71 17.35 4.48
C SER A 41 3.13 16.58 5.72
N PHE A 42 2.34 16.60 6.81
CA PHE A 42 2.60 15.73 7.96
C PHE A 42 2.53 14.24 7.54
N VAL A 43 1.42 13.83 6.92
CA VAL A 43 1.19 12.44 6.50
C VAL A 43 2.25 12.00 5.49
N ARG A 44 2.58 12.81 4.48
CA ARG A 44 3.58 12.47 3.45
C ARG A 44 4.98 12.27 4.00
N ARG A 45 5.35 13.00 5.06
CA ARG A 45 6.64 12.84 5.75
C ARG A 45 6.68 11.65 6.70
N LEU A 46 5.57 10.94 6.94
CA LEU A 46 5.62 9.70 7.70
C LEU A 46 6.36 8.63 6.90
N SER A 47 7.06 7.75 7.60
CA SER A 47 7.52 6.50 6.99
C SER A 47 6.31 5.65 6.59
N ASN A 48 6.52 4.76 5.63
CA ASN A 48 5.47 3.85 5.17
C ASN A 48 4.95 2.95 6.31
N GLN A 49 5.84 2.52 7.21
CA GLN A 49 5.47 1.70 8.36
C GLN A 49 4.65 2.49 9.40
N ASP A 50 5.01 3.75 9.68
CA ASP A 50 4.24 4.58 10.61
C ASP A 50 2.86 4.88 10.05
N PHE A 51 2.78 5.23 8.75
CA PHE A 51 1.51 5.42 8.06
C PHE A 51 0.63 4.16 8.14
N PHE A 52 1.19 3.00 7.84
CA PHE A 52 0.48 1.73 7.90
C PHE A 52 -0.05 1.44 9.31
N LEU A 53 0.75 1.65 10.36
CA LEU A 53 0.29 1.45 11.73
C LEU A 53 -0.83 2.44 12.13
N LEU A 54 -0.83 3.66 11.61
CA LEU A 54 -1.97 4.58 11.79
C LEU A 54 -3.23 4.03 11.12
N ILE A 55 -3.12 3.51 9.89
CA ILE A 55 -4.24 2.85 9.20
C ILE A 55 -4.77 1.67 10.02
N LYS A 56 -3.89 0.78 10.52
CA LYS A 56 -4.30 -0.36 11.36
C LYS A 56 -4.97 0.08 12.66
N LYS A 57 -4.52 1.18 13.26
CA LYS A 57 -5.10 1.72 14.49
C LYS A 57 -6.44 2.40 14.28
N ILE A 58 -6.60 3.15 13.17
CA ILE A 58 -7.86 3.81 12.82
C ILE A 58 -8.92 2.76 12.44
N GLY A 59 -8.50 1.73 11.70
CA GLY A 59 -9.40 0.76 11.11
C GLY A 59 -9.70 1.10 9.65
N MET A 60 -9.97 0.05 8.88
CA MET A 60 -10.13 0.13 7.42
C MET A 60 -11.34 0.97 7.00
N ASP A 61 -12.41 0.98 7.79
CA ASP A 61 -13.66 1.65 7.43
C ASP A 61 -13.60 3.17 7.61
N ASP A 62 -12.70 3.66 8.48
CA ASP A 62 -12.57 5.08 8.84
C ASP A 62 -11.29 5.74 8.28
N CYS A 63 -10.48 5.01 7.50
CA CYS A 63 -9.16 5.48 7.09
C CYS A 63 -9.14 6.36 5.83
N ILE A 64 -10.26 6.53 5.13
CA ILE A 64 -10.37 7.30 3.88
C ILE A 64 -9.74 8.70 4.00
N PRO A 65 -10.02 9.53 5.04
CA PRO A 65 -9.41 10.85 5.14
C PRO A 65 -7.88 10.81 5.28
N LEU A 66 -7.33 9.70 5.82
CA LEU A 66 -5.88 9.52 5.89
C LEU A 66 -5.30 9.08 4.54
N LEU A 67 -6.03 8.28 3.76
CA LEU A 67 -5.66 7.88 2.39
C LEU A 67 -5.63 9.08 1.43
N GLU A 68 -6.56 10.03 1.58
CA GLU A 68 -6.61 11.28 0.81
C GLU A 68 -5.30 12.06 0.90
N LEU A 69 -4.75 12.17 2.12
CA LEU A 69 -3.53 12.92 2.43
C LEU A 69 -2.23 12.24 1.98
N ALA A 70 -2.27 10.93 1.77
CA ALA A 70 -1.12 10.11 1.43
C ALA A 70 -0.57 10.39 0.01
N ASP A 71 0.59 9.81 -0.29
CA ASP A 71 1.15 9.67 -1.63
C ASP A 71 0.95 8.23 -2.15
N VAL A 72 1.27 8.01 -3.42
CA VAL A 72 1.08 6.71 -4.09
C VAL A 72 1.98 5.64 -3.46
N GLU A 73 3.19 6.00 -3.03
CA GLU A 73 4.10 5.08 -2.33
C GLU A 73 3.47 4.48 -1.07
N LYS A 74 2.74 5.30 -0.28
CA LYS A 74 2.01 4.81 0.90
C LYS A 74 0.82 3.92 0.53
N TRP A 75 0.12 4.21 -0.56
CA TRP A 75 -0.93 3.33 -1.07
C TRP A 75 -0.36 1.97 -1.50
N GLN A 76 0.75 1.99 -2.24
CA GLN A 76 1.47 0.78 -2.66
C GLN A 76 1.92 -0.04 -1.44
N PHE A 77 2.46 0.61 -0.40
CA PHE A 77 2.86 -0.09 0.81
C PHE A 77 1.68 -0.74 1.55
N VAL A 78 0.52 -0.07 1.62
CA VAL A 78 -0.70 -0.67 2.19
C VAL A 78 -1.12 -1.90 1.39
N LEU A 79 -1.10 -1.83 0.07
CA LEU A 79 -1.40 -2.98 -0.79
C LEU A 79 -0.41 -4.13 -0.55
N ASP A 80 0.90 -3.86 -0.52
CA ASP A 80 1.93 -4.87 -0.27
C ASP A 80 1.77 -5.58 1.08
N MET A 81 1.17 -4.93 2.06
CA MET A 81 0.92 -5.49 3.39
C MET A 81 -0.40 -6.25 3.50
N GLU A 82 -1.49 -5.76 2.91
CA GLU A 82 -2.84 -6.21 3.29
C GLU A 82 -3.51 -7.15 2.30
N ILE A 83 -3.17 -7.11 1.00
CA ILE A 83 -3.94 -7.85 -0.01
C ILE A 83 -3.50 -9.30 -0.19
N TRP A 84 -2.58 -9.82 0.64
CA TRP A 84 -1.88 -11.07 0.32
C TRP A 84 -2.29 -12.25 1.19
N LYS A 85 -2.57 -13.39 0.55
CA LYS A 85 -2.65 -14.71 1.17
C LYS A 85 -1.38 -15.49 0.84
N ARG A 86 -0.38 -15.37 1.72
CA ARG A 86 1.00 -15.80 1.46
C ARG A 86 1.55 -15.07 0.23
N ASP A 87 1.57 -15.75 -0.91
CA ASP A 87 2.24 -15.32 -2.13
C ASP A 87 1.25 -14.96 -3.25
N ILE A 88 -0.06 -15.08 -2.98
CA ILE A 88 -1.13 -14.82 -3.94
C ILE A 88 -2.00 -13.66 -3.43
N PRO A 89 -2.33 -12.66 -4.26
CA PRO A 89 -3.29 -11.63 -3.88
C PRO A 89 -4.69 -12.21 -3.64
N ASP A 90 -5.32 -11.82 -2.53
CA ASP A 90 -6.74 -12.04 -2.25
C ASP A 90 -7.56 -10.99 -3.00
N ILE A 91 -8.27 -11.43 -4.03
CA ILE A 91 -9.07 -10.56 -4.89
C ILE A 91 -10.16 -9.79 -4.12
N LYS A 92 -10.78 -10.38 -3.09
CA LYS A 92 -11.84 -9.71 -2.33
C LYS A 92 -11.27 -8.60 -1.47
N ILE A 93 -10.12 -8.84 -0.84
CA ILE A 93 -9.42 -7.82 -0.04
C ILE A 93 -8.88 -6.71 -0.95
N LEU A 94 -8.34 -7.07 -2.12
CA LEU A 94 -7.89 -6.09 -3.12
C LEU A 94 -9.04 -5.16 -3.54
N HIS A 95 -10.20 -5.68 -3.94
CA HIS A 95 -11.35 -4.86 -4.31
C HIS A 95 -11.82 -3.95 -3.17
N ARG A 96 -11.76 -4.41 -1.92
CA ARG A 96 -12.09 -3.57 -0.76
C ARG A 96 -11.13 -2.38 -0.64
N TRP A 97 -9.82 -2.59 -0.80
CA TRP A 97 -8.85 -1.50 -0.81
C TRP A 97 -9.01 -0.57 -2.00
N ILE A 98 -9.25 -1.11 -3.19
CA ILE A 98 -9.50 -0.31 -4.41
C ILE A 98 -10.74 0.58 -4.23
N SER A 99 -11.81 0.07 -3.61
CA SER A 99 -12.99 0.88 -3.24
C SER A 99 -12.63 2.05 -2.31
N LEU A 100 -11.78 1.82 -1.30
CA LEU A 100 -11.34 2.87 -0.37
C LEU A 100 -10.45 3.91 -1.05
N PHE A 101 -9.51 3.49 -1.90
CA PHE A 101 -8.68 4.40 -2.68
C PHE A 101 -9.51 5.19 -3.68
N PHE A 102 -10.50 4.57 -4.31
CA PHE A 102 -11.40 5.23 -5.25
C PHE A 102 -12.25 6.31 -4.56
N LYS A 103 -12.78 6.00 -3.37
CA LYS A 103 -13.50 6.97 -2.53
C LYS A 103 -12.60 8.12 -2.07
N ALA A 104 -11.32 7.85 -1.80
CA ALA A 104 -10.36 8.86 -1.38
C ALA A 104 -9.93 9.77 -2.54
N GLU A 105 -9.54 9.20 -3.68
CA GLU A 105 -9.02 9.97 -4.82
C GLU A 105 -9.11 9.13 -6.12
N PRO A 106 -10.19 9.29 -6.92
CA PRO A 106 -10.44 8.45 -8.09
C PRO A 106 -9.48 8.73 -9.26
N VAL A 107 -9.02 9.97 -9.42
CA VAL A 107 -8.13 10.39 -10.52
C VAL A 107 -6.72 9.85 -10.30
N ARG A 108 -6.19 10.02 -9.08
CA ARG A 108 -4.90 9.48 -8.64
C ARG A 108 -4.91 7.96 -8.66
N LEU A 109 -5.99 7.32 -8.23
CA LEU A 109 -6.11 5.87 -8.36
C LEU A 109 -6.04 5.44 -9.82
N SER A 110 -6.77 6.12 -10.70
CA SER A 110 -6.75 5.82 -12.14
C SER A 110 -5.36 5.97 -12.74
N ARG A 111 -4.65 7.07 -12.42
CA ARG A 111 -3.26 7.28 -12.85
C ARG A 111 -2.30 6.23 -12.31
N PHE A 112 -2.48 5.79 -11.07
CA PHE A 112 -1.69 4.71 -10.48
C PHE A 112 -1.94 3.39 -11.20
N LEU A 113 -3.20 2.99 -11.41
CA LEU A 113 -3.56 1.74 -12.10
C LEU A 113 -3.17 1.74 -13.59
N LEU A 114 -3.00 2.90 -14.21
CA LEU A 114 -2.50 3.05 -15.58
C LEU A 114 -0.96 3.20 -15.67
N SER A 115 -0.26 3.16 -14.55
CA SER A 115 1.21 3.30 -14.52
C SER A 115 1.85 2.30 -13.55
N GLU A 116 2.31 2.73 -12.38
CA GLU A 116 3.03 1.88 -11.40
C GLU A 116 2.22 0.64 -10.96
N GLY A 117 0.89 0.76 -10.93
CA GLY A 117 -0.06 -0.28 -10.57
C GLY A 117 -0.61 -1.09 -11.74
N GLU A 118 -0.10 -0.93 -12.97
CA GLU A 118 -0.63 -1.57 -14.18
C GLU A 118 -0.72 -3.09 -14.05
N LEU A 119 0.32 -3.76 -13.54
CA LEU A 119 0.31 -5.21 -13.38
C LEU A 119 -0.77 -5.67 -12.37
N LEU A 120 -0.96 -4.92 -11.29
CA LEU A 120 -2.00 -5.21 -10.30
C LEU A 120 -3.40 -4.98 -10.89
N ALA A 121 -3.55 -3.93 -11.70
CA ALA A 121 -4.79 -3.62 -12.41
C ALA A 121 -5.16 -4.73 -13.40
N CYS A 122 -4.20 -5.16 -14.22
CA CYS A 122 -4.29 -6.32 -15.12
C CYS A 122 -4.79 -7.57 -14.38
N TYR A 123 -4.15 -7.91 -13.25
CA TYR A 123 -4.58 -9.04 -12.40
C TYR A 123 -6.01 -8.86 -11.89
N MET A 124 -6.32 -7.69 -11.33
CA MET A 124 -7.62 -7.37 -10.75
C MET A 124 -8.73 -7.50 -11.80
N PHE A 125 -8.57 -6.87 -12.97
CA PHE A 125 -9.57 -6.87 -14.02
C PHE A 125 -9.73 -8.24 -14.66
N PHE A 126 -8.65 -9.00 -14.87
CA PHE A 126 -8.75 -10.38 -15.35
C PHE A 126 -9.62 -11.25 -14.42
N LYS A 127 -9.44 -11.11 -13.10
CA LYS A 127 -10.21 -11.89 -12.13
C LYS A 127 -11.65 -11.38 -11.99
N SER A 128 -11.93 -10.09 -12.21
CA SER A 128 -13.21 -9.46 -11.85
C SER A 128 -14.11 -9.04 -13.01
N LEU A 129 -13.61 -8.96 -14.24
CA LEU A 129 -14.37 -8.55 -15.42
C LEU A 129 -14.50 -9.69 -16.44
N ASP A 130 -15.64 -9.71 -17.11
CA ASP A 130 -15.79 -10.31 -18.43
C ASP A 130 -15.54 -9.23 -19.47
N ILE A 131 -14.61 -9.48 -20.39
CA ILE A 131 -14.18 -8.52 -21.41
C ILE A 131 -14.44 -9.12 -22.79
N LYS A 132 -15.13 -8.38 -23.65
CA LYS A 132 -15.31 -8.71 -25.08
C LYS A 132 -14.76 -7.59 -25.95
N ILE A 133 -14.12 -7.96 -27.05
CA ILE A 133 -13.66 -7.03 -28.08
C ILE A 133 -14.55 -7.20 -29.31
N ILE A 134 -15.09 -6.09 -29.81
CA ILE A 134 -15.87 -6.06 -31.05
C ILE A 134 -15.15 -5.08 -31.99
N GLN A 135 -14.59 -5.61 -33.08
CA GLN A 135 -13.83 -4.80 -34.06
C GLN A 135 -14.67 -4.44 -35.29
N ASP A 136 -15.62 -5.30 -35.68
CA ASP A 136 -16.51 -5.07 -36.81
C ASP A 136 -17.92 -4.70 -36.35
N LYS A 137 -18.40 -3.55 -36.85
CA LYS A 137 -19.77 -3.09 -36.61
C LYS A 137 -20.82 -3.88 -37.40
N ASP A 138 -20.38 -4.62 -38.41
CA ASP A 138 -21.23 -5.40 -39.31
C ASP A 138 -21.51 -6.82 -38.77
N GLU A 139 -20.80 -7.27 -37.73
CA GLU A 139 -21.21 -8.42 -36.94
C GLU A 139 -22.34 -7.98 -36.00
N ILE A 140 -23.55 -8.51 -36.22
CA ILE A 140 -24.64 -8.42 -35.24
C ILE A 140 -24.22 -9.26 -34.03
N TYR A 141 -23.40 -8.68 -33.17
CA TYR A 141 -23.06 -9.28 -31.90
C TYR A 141 -24.28 -9.14 -31.00
N ASP A 142 -24.85 -10.28 -30.61
CA ASP A 142 -25.84 -10.33 -29.54
C ASP A 142 -25.08 -10.09 -28.23
N ILE A 143 -24.82 -8.81 -27.94
CA ILE A 143 -24.13 -8.38 -26.73
C ILE A 143 -25.06 -8.73 -25.56
N PRO A 144 -24.66 -9.64 -24.65
CA PRO A 144 -25.52 -10.00 -23.54
C PRO A 144 -25.86 -8.78 -22.69
N GLU A 145 -27.03 -8.82 -22.03
CA GLU A 145 -27.40 -7.77 -21.09
C GLU A 145 -26.34 -7.60 -19.98
N GLY A 146 -26.16 -6.35 -19.54
CA GLY A 146 -25.23 -5.98 -18.49
C GLY A 146 -23.80 -5.66 -18.96
N PHE A 147 -23.51 -5.72 -20.26
CA PHE A 147 -22.26 -5.16 -20.80
C PHE A 147 -22.39 -3.66 -21.05
N PHE A 148 -21.34 -2.91 -20.73
CA PHE A 148 -21.20 -1.50 -21.09
C PHE A 148 -19.89 -1.27 -21.85
N THR A 149 -19.81 -0.17 -22.60
CA THR A 149 -18.61 0.23 -23.33
C THR A 149 -18.33 1.72 -23.14
N LEU A 150 -17.04 2.08 -23.23
CA LEU A 150 -16.56 3.45 -23.09
C LEU A 150 -15.96 4.01 -24.38
N ASP A 151 -15.47 3.13 -25.25
CA ASP A 151 -14.77 3.49 -26.49
C ASP A 151 -15.39 2.83 -27.75
N GLY A 152 -16.42 2.01 -27.57
CA GLY A 152 -17.09 1.27 -28.64
C GLY A 152 -16.33 0.03 -29.12
N VAL A 153 -15.17 -0.28 -28.54
CA VAL A 153 -14.30 -1.41 -28.91
C VAL A 153 -14.31 -2.48 -27.82
N TYR A 154 -14.05 -2.05 -26.58
CA TYR A 154 -14.07 -2.93 -25.41
C TYR A 154 -15.43 -2.86 -24.73
N TYR A 155 -15.99 -4.04 -24.48
CA TYR A 155 -17.23 -4.23 -23.73
C TYR A 155 -16.91 -4.95 -22.43
N PHE A 156 -17.34 -4.36 -21.33
CA PHE A 156 -17.05 -4.80 -19.97
C PHE A 156 -18.32 -5.22 -19.25
N ARG A 157 -18.21 -6.25 -18.43
CA ARG A 157 -19.21 -6.62 -17.44
C ARG A 157 -18.52 -7.07 -16.17
N ALA A 158 -18.89 -6.51 -15.02
CA ALA A 158 -18.41 -7.03 -13.74
C ALA A 158 -19.00 -8.42 -13.47
N LYS A 159 -18.18 -9.36 -13.00
CA LYS A 159 -18.66 -10.68 -12.57
C LYS A 159 -19.52 -10.54 -11.30
N GLU A 160 -20.42 -11.49 -11.08
CA GLU A 160 -21.46 -11.42 -10.02
C GLU A 160 -20.92 -11.14 -8.61
N ASP A 161 -19.71 -11.59 -8.29
CA ASP A 161 -19.08 -11.40 -6.97
C ASP A 161 -18.54 -9.97 -6.74
N PHE A 162 -18.60 -9.08 -7.73
CA PHE A 162 -17.98 -7.76 -7.69
C PHE A 162 -18.99 -6.63 -7.92
N ASP A 163 -18.71 -5.48 -7.31
CA ASP A 163 -19.54 -4.28 -7.36
C ASP A 163 -19.50 -3.67 -8.78
N HIS A 164 -20.60 -3.83 -9.52
CA HIS A 164 -20.75 -3.33 -10.89
C HIS A 164 -20.55 -1.82 -10.98
N ASP A 165 -21.16 -1.05 -10.07
CA ASP A 165 -21.13 0.41 -10.11
C ASP A 165 -19.73 0.94 -9.84
N LEU A 166 -19.02 0.35 -8.87
CA LEU A 166 -17.62 0.69 -8.60
C LEU A 166 -16.74 0.42 -9.83
N MET A 167 -16.89 -0.74 -10.46
CA MET A 167 -16.08 -1.12 -11.62
C MET A 167 -16.38 -0.23 -12.83
N GLU A 168 -17.65 0.05 -13.11
CA GLU A 168 -18.04 0.96 -14.18
C GLU A 168 -17.47 2.36 -13.96
N GLN A 169 -17.62 2.92 -12.75
CA GLN A 169 -17.08 4.24 -12.44
C GLN A 169 -15.56 4.25 -12.54
N LEU A 170 -14.86 3.25 -11.99
CA LEU A 170 -13.40 3.15 -12.08
C LEU A 170 -12.93 3.13 -13.54
N LEU A 171 -13.56 2.31 -14.40
CA LEU A 171 -13.22 2.24 -15.82
C LEU A 171 -13.48 3.57 -16.54
N ARG A 172 -14.57 4.27 -16.20
CA ARG A 172 -14.87 5.61 -16.73
C ARG A 172 -13.78 6.62 -16.37
N TYR A 173 -13.33 6.64 -15.11
CA TYR A 173 -12.23 7.52 -14.69
C TYR A 173 -10.92 7.16 -15.38
N MET A 174 -10.58 5.88 -15.50
CA MET A 174 -9.35 5.45 -16.19
C MET A 174 -9.36 5.83 -17.67
N ALA A 175 -10.46 5.58 -18.39
CA ALA A 175 -10.60 5.97 -19.79
C ALA A 175 -10.54 7.49 -19.97
N GLY A 176 -11.06 8.25 -19.00
CA GLY A 176 -11.00 9.72 -18.98
C GLY A 176 -9.60 10.29 -18.71
N GLU A 177 -8.76 9.58 -17.94
CA GLU A 177 -7.39 10.01 -17.66
C GLU A 177 -6.44 9.77 -18.83
N ASP A 178 -6.47 8.56 -19.43
CA ASP A 178 -5.61 8.21 -20.57
C ASP A 178 -6.20 7.04 -21.36
N LEU A 179 -6.95 7.35 -22.42
CA LEU A 179 -7.61 6.34 -23.24
C LEU A 179 -6.63 5.37 -23.92
N LEU A 180 -5.45 5.84 -24.34
CA LEU A 180 -4.47 4.99 -25.02
C LEU A 180 -3.86 3.98 -24.04
N ARG A 181 -3.50 4.42 -22.83
CA ARG A 181 -3.03 3.49 -21.79
C ARG A 181 -4.14 2.56 -21.31
N PHE A 182 -5.37 3.04 -21.23
CA PHE A 182 -6.53 2.22 -20.90
C PHE A 182 -6.70 1.07 -21.90
N GLN A 183 -6.67 1.36 -23.20
CA GLN A 183 -6.77 0.33 -24.24
C GLN A 183 -5.58 -0.64 -24.20
N ALA A 184 -4.37 -0.13 -24.02
CA ALA A 184 -3.17 -0.96 -23.87
C ALA A 184 -3.27 -1.91 -22.67
N LEU A 185 -3.76 -1.43 -21.53
CA LEU A 185 -3.98 -2.24 -20.33
C LEU A 185 -4.96 -3.39 -20.59
N PHE A 186 -6.07 -3.14 -21.29
CA PHE A 186 -7.04 -4.19 -21.59
C PHE A 186 -6.58 -5.17 -22.66
N LEU A 187 -5.75 -4.72 -23.61
CA LEU A 187 -5.03 -5.62 -24.50
C LEU A 187 -4.11 -6.56 -23.71
N SER A 188 -3.30 -6.02 -22.78
CA SER A 188 -2.43 -6.79 -21.89
C SER A 188 -3.23 -7.76 -21.02
N THR A 189 -4.39 -7.31 -20.51
CA THR A 189 -5.24 -8.10 -19.60
C THR A 189 -5.71 -9.41 -20.23
N GLN A 190 -5.92 -9.45 -21.54
CA GLN A 190 -6.35 -10.65 -22.25
C GLN A 190 -5.24 -11.68 -22.48
N ALA A 191 -3.99 -11.23 -22.48
CA ALA A 191 -2.82 -12.08 -22.70
C ALA A 191 -2.23 -12.65 -21.40
N ILE A 192 -2.86 -12.37 -20.24
CA ILE A 192 -2.34 -12.79 -18.94
C ILE A 192 -2.37 -14.31 -18.77
N ILE A 193 -1.25 -14.85 -18.31
CA ILE A 193 -1.18 -16.18 -17.69
C ILE A 193 -1.28 -15.99 -16.17
N PRO A 194 -2.32 -16.53 -15.49
CA PRO A 194 -2.58 -16.24 -14.08
C PRO A 194 -1.42 -16.55 -13.14
N SER A 195 -0.73 -17.67 -13.34
CA SER A 195 0.40 -18.05 -12.48
C SER A 195 1.60 -17.13 -12.65
N GLU A 196 1.87 -16.69 -13.89
CA GLU A 196 3.00 -15.80 -14.20
C GLU A 196 2.81 -14.42 -13.56
N ILE A 197 1.60 -13.85 -13.68
CA ILE A 197 1.30 -12.55 -13.08
C ILE A 197 1.30 -12.62 -11.55
N GLU A 198 0.82 -13.71 -10.96
CA GLU A 198 0.83 -13.92 -9.51
C GLU A 198 2.27 -13.98 -8.99
N GLU A 199 3.16 -14.71 -9.66
CA GLU A 199 4.59 -14.78 -9.34
C GLU A 199 5.29 -13.42 -9.48
N GLU A 200 5.05 -12.71 -10.59
CA GLU A 200 5.69 -11.41 -10.83
C GLU A 200 5.22 -10.35 -9.81
N LEU A 201 3.92 -10.30 -9.51
CA LEU A 201 3.40 -9.44 -8.45
C LEU A 201 4.07 -9.74 -7.11
N TYR A 202 4.23 -11.02 -6.77
CA TYR A 202 4.87 -11.44 -5.52
C TYR A 202 6.36 -11.05 -5.48
N ARG A 203 7.07 -11.22 -6.60
CA ARG A 203 8.47 -10.81 -6.73
C ARG A 203 8.64 -9.31 -6.52
N LEU A 204 7.81 -8.50 -7.18
CA LEU A 204 7.83 -7.04 -7.05
C LEU A 204 7.51 -6.58 -5.64
N ARG A 205 6.53 -7.22 -4.99
CA ARG A 205 6.21 -6.98 -3.57
C ARG A 205 7.41 -7.28 -2.67
N CYS A 206 8.09 -8.40 -2.87
CA CYS A 206 9.28 -8.76 -2.09
C CYS A 206 10.38 -7.70 -2.22
N ILE A 207 10.64 -7.21 -3.44
CA ILE A 207 11.64 -6.16 -3.68
C ILE A 207 11.28 -4.88 -2.90
N ARG A 208 10.05 -4.38 -3.04
CA ARG A 208 9.59 -3.16 -2.33
C ARG A 208 9.64 -3.31 -0.81
N LEU A 209 9.29 -4.49 -0.29
CA LEU A 209 9.37 -4.76 1.15
C LEU A 209 10.83 -4.81 1.64
N GLN A 210 11.73 -5.42 0.87
CA GLN A 210 13.16 -5.46 1.19
C GLN A 210 13.79 -4.07 1.22
N GLU A 211 13.40 -3.17 0.31
CA GLU A 211 13.87 -1.78 0.28
C GLU A 211 13.57 -1.03 1.58
N VAL A 212 12.46 -1.36 2.26
CA VAL A 212 12.10 -0.77 3.56
C VAL A 212 12.56 -1.60 4.76
N GLY A 213 13.40 -2.62 4.53
CA GLY A 213 13.99 -3.47 5.56
C GLY A 213 13.10 -4.61 6.05
N LEU A 214 12.04 -4.96 5.31
CA LEU A 214 11.19 -6.11 5.59
C LEU A 214 11.59 -7.29 4.71
N LEU A 215 12.09 -8.35 5.33
CA LEU A 215 12.53 -9.55 4.61
C LEU A 215 11.33 -10.41 4.17
N PRO A 216 11.40 -11.06 3.00
CA PRO A 216 10.42 -12.06 2.58
C PRO A 216 10.31 -13.21 3.58
N HIS A 217 9.17 -13.89 3.58
CA HIS A 217 8.84 -14.91 4.57
C HIS A 217 9.93 -16.00 4.74
N HIS A 218 10.50 -16.50 3.63
CA HIS A 218 11.49 -17.58 3.67
C HIS A 218 12.83 -17.13 4.31
N GLU A 219 13.24 -15.89 4.08
CA GLU A 219 14.42 -15.30 4.74
C GLU A 219 14.12 -14.99 6.21
N ALA A 220 12.92 -14.48 6.51
CA ALA A 220 12.50 -14.12 7.86
C ALA A 220 12.51 -15.32 8.82
N ILE A 221 12.13 -16.53 8.37
CA ILE A 221 12.17 -17.75 9.20
C ILE A 221 13.58 -17.96 9.77
N SER A 222 14.62 -17.80 8.96
CA SER A 222 16.00 -18.01 9.39
C SER A 222 16.46 -16.97 10.43
N VAL A 223 16.03 -15.72 10.27
CA VAL A 223 16.41 -14.60 11.15
C VAL A 223 15.70 -14.67 12.49
N TYR A 224 14.43 -15.08 12.50
CA TYR A 224 13.60 -15.16 13.71
C TYR A 224 13.58 -16.56 14.34
N SER A 225 14.34 -17.52 13.80
CA SER A 225 14.49 -18.83 14.42
C SER A 225 15.20 -18.71 15.77
N PRO A 226 14.74 -19.44 16.82
CA PRO A 226 15.42 -19.44 18.11
C PRO A 226 16.89 -19.82 17.95
N LEU A 227 17.79 -18.95 18.42
CA LEU A 227 19.21 -19.30 18.51
C LEU A 227 19.40 -20.36 19.58
N SER A 228 20.29 -21.33 19.33
CA SER A 228 20.65 -22.28 20.37
C SER A 228 21.41 -21.53 21.47
N PRO A 229 21.15 -21.80 22.77
CA PRO A 229 21.82 -21.08 23.87
C PRO A 229 23.35 -21.15 23.82
N HIS A 230 23.89 -22.19 23.17
CA HIS A 230 25.31 -22.45 23.03
C HIS A 230 25.97 -21.67 21.87
N SER A 231 25.17 -20.99 21.03
CA SER A 231 25.64 -20.21 19.87
C SER A 231 25.69 -18.69 20.13
N ILE A 232 25.23 -18.23 21.30
CA ILE A 232 25.15 -16.81 21.65
C ILE A 232 26.46 -16.36 22.28
N GLU A 233 27.40 -15.89 21.46
CA GLU A 233 28.55 -15.10 21.95
C GLU A 233 28.14 -13.64 22.12
N ILE A 234 27.97 -13.17 23.36
CA ILE A 234 27.71 -11.76 23.65
C ILE A 234 29.00 -10.96 23.43
N LYS A 235 29.27 -10.57 22.19
CA LYS A 235 30.32 -9.59 21.88
C LYS A 235 29.78 -8.20 22.16
N LYS A 236 30.45 -7.46 23.06
CA LYS A 236 30.20 -6.01 23.22
C LYS A 236 30.63 -5.31 21.93
N ILE A 237 29.68 -5.13 21.02
CA ILE A 237 29.87 -4.27 19.86
C ILE A 237 30.03 -2.85 20.41
N PRO A 238 31.12 -2.14 20.11
CA PRO A 238 31.24 -0.75 20.51
C PRO A 238 30.06 0.02 19.93
N GLN A 239 29.30 0.71 20.77
CA GLN A 239 28.22 1.59 20.35
C GLN A 239 28.81 2.73 19.54
N LYS A 240 28.99 2.51 18.24
CA LYS A 240 29.36 3.57 17.32
C LYS A 240 28.08 4.34 17.05
N ALA A 241 28.01 5.58 17.54
CA ALA A 241 26.90 6.46 17.22
C ALA A 241 26.91 6.72 15.71
N ILE A 242 26.10 5.95 14.97
CA ILE A 242 25.85 6.20 13.56
C ILE A 242 25.05 7.49 13.51
N ARG A 243 25.66 8.57 13.02
CA ARG A 243 24.91 9.78 12.68
C ARG A 243 24.20 9.50 11.37
N LEU A 244 22.87 9.34 11.45
CA LEU A 244 22.01 9.35 10.28
C LEU A 244 21.92 10.79 9.77
N ASP A 245 22.03 10.96 8.46
CA ASP A 245 21.72 12.22 7.80
C ASP A 245 20.23 12.57 7.99
N ARG A 246 19.89 13.86 7.85
CA ARG A 246 18.55 14.37 8.17
C ARG A 246 17.46 13.67 7.38
N GLU A 247 17.68 13.45 6.08
CA GLU A 247 16.73 12.76 5.19
C GLU A 247 16.53 11.30 5.63
N LEU A 248 17.62 10.58 5.92
CA LEU A 248 17.55 9.21 6.42
C LEU A 248 16.86 9.12 7.79
N SER A 249 17.04 10.12 8.66
CA SER A 249 16.36 10.18 9.96
C SER A 249 14.84 10.36 9.84
N GLU A 250 14.34 10.91 8.74
CA GLU A 250 12.90 11.10 8.52
C GLU A 250 12.22 9.81 8.04
N LEU A 251 12.98 8.90 7.43
CA LEU A 251 12.55 7.58 6.97
C LEU A 251 12.48 6.53 8.10
N VAL A 252 13.13 6.80 9.24
CA VAL A 252 13.14 5.85 10.38
C VAL A 252 11.75 5.78 11.01
N PRO A 253 11.12 4.59 11.06
CA PRO A 253 9.79 4.45 11.63
C PRO A 253 9.81 4.61 13.15
N VAL A 254 8.95 5.47 13.67
CA VAL A 254 8.92 5.85 15.08
C VAL A 254 8.04 4.90 15.89
N ILE A 255 6.85 4.59 15.37
CA ILE A 255 5.84 3.81 16.09
C ILE A 255 6.34 2.37 16.32
N PRO A 256 6.81 1.61 15.30
CA PRO A 256 7.33 0.26 15.53
C PRO A 256 8.47 0.22 16.57
N LEU A 257 9.41 1.17 16.50
CA LEU A 257 10.53 1.23 17.43
C LEU A 257 10.09 1.50 18.88
N SER A 258 9.04 2.29 19.07
CA SER A 258 8.47 2.52 20.41
C SER A 258 7.82 1.27 21.01
N LEU A 259 7.22 0.41 20.17
CA LEU A 259 6.59 -0.84 20.59
C LEU A 259 7.60 -1.95 20.92
N ILE A 260 8.83 -1.88 20.38
CA ILE A 260 9.91 -2.82 20.73
C ILE A 260 10.46 -2.53 22.13
N GLY A 261 10.40 -1.28 22.59
CA GLY A 261 10.91 -0.85 23.90
C GLY A 261 9.99 -1.12 25.08
N SER A 262 8.73 -1.49 24.86
CA SER A 262 7.86 -1.99 25.95
C SER A 262 8.33 -3.38 26.39
N GLN A 263 8.44 -3.61 27.70
CA GLN A 263 8.89 -4.88 28.28
C GLN A 263 8.11 -6.06 27.67
N ASN A 264 8.75 -6.79 26.77
CA ASN A 264 8.26 -8.06 26.25
C ASN A 264 8.72 -9.18 27.19
N MET A 265 8.01 -10.31 27.23
CA MET A 265 8.34 -11.49 28.05
C MET A 265 9.81 -11.95 27.90
N LEU A 266 10.44 -11.69 26.74
CA LEU A 266 11.86 -11.97 26.48
C LEU A 266 12.82 -11.09 27.29
N SER A 267 12.43 -9.86 27.64
CA SER A 267 13.23 -8.95 28.47
C SER A 267 13.18 -9.31 29.96
N LEU A 268 12.12 -10.00 30.40
CA LEU A 268 11.93 -10.48 31.78
C LEU A 268 12.62 -11.82 32.04
N ALA A 269 12.88 -12.61 31.00
CA ALA A 269 13.55 -13.92 31.12
C ALA A 269 15.08 -13.82 31.29
N GLY A 270 15.64 -12.61 31.19
CA GLY A 270 17.09 -12.34 31.30
C GLY A 270 17.51 -11.56 32.55
N SER A 271 16.60 -11.34 33.51
CA SER A 271 16.87 -10.70 34.80
C SER A 271 16.89 -11.70 35.95
#